data_AF-A0A6V8M0G0-F1
#
_entry.id   AF-A0A6V8M0G0-F1
#
_cell.length_a   1.000
_cell.length_b   1.000
_cell.length_c   1.000
_cell.angle_alpha   90.00
_cell.angle_beta   90.00
_cell.angle_gamma   90.00
#
_symmetry.space_group_name_H-M   'P 1'
#
loop_
_entity.id
_entity.type
_entity.pdbx_description
1 polymer ?
#
loop_
_entity_poly.entity_id
_entity_poly.type
_entity_poly.pdbx_seq_one_letter_code
_entity_poly.pdbx_strand_id
1 'polypeptide(L)'
;MTRRTLAVLLAFLLVLAAAQARAQAGASAPPADQTARAAVSAPRVVAVVPFESLRDRAPSATGRMAAEFVTTALARHPGLTMVERTRVEHVLGEMEFGASQGATGGTAQKLGQMVGADSVVVGAVSEFETELRLDVRLVSVSDGAILATATAQAQRGMESLSRAAESVAAQLAQAAASRQARARASEEDARRGLSVAVLGSRPGATPRMLAPGDALRGGDRYKLVLTPSRDGHAYVFQVDARDNVFQLFPLSGESAGTNPLRTGQPRELPGPGKSFVLDEVKGPERILVFFGPEPDPDLEALTGSLRQALQDRDKAAARKAGEGLKQAARTRGVKGVVEDAQVTARFQGRDAPEGVGGNVFVFGSEKGAYEFTFQHR
;
A
#
# COMPACT_ATOMS: atom_id res chain seq x y z
N MET A 1 34.95 -63.60 12.80
CA MET A 1 34.50 -62.29 13.35
C MET A 1 33.09 -62.45 13.89
N THR A 2 32.95 -62.26 15.20
CA THR A 2 31.84 -62.73 16.04
C THR A 2 30.62 -61.80 15.97
N ARG A 3 29.41 -62.36 16.11
CA ARG A 3 28.10 -61.65 16.19
C ARG A 3 28.05 -60.42 17.12
N ARG A 4 29.03 -60.26 18.02
CA ARG A 4 29.24 -59.08 18.86
C ARG A 4 29.70 -57.82 18.09
N THR A 5 30.42 -57.94 16.97
CA THR A 5 30.85 -56.77 16.18
C THR A 5 29.73 -56.18 15.32
N LEU A 6 28.74 -56.99 14.91
CA LEU A 6 27.59 -56.53 14.13
C LEU A 6 26.58 -55.74 15.00
N ALA A 7 26.41 -56.11 16.27
CA ALA A 7 25.54 -55.41 17.21
C ALA A 7 26.10 -54.03 17.62
N VAL A 8 27.43 -53.89 17.71
CA VAL A 8 28.08 -52.61 18.03
C VAL A 8 28.02 -51.64 16.85
N LEU A 9 28.09 -52.13 15.60
CA LEU A 9 27.94 -51.30 14.40
C LEU A 9 26.49 -50.81 14.18
N LEU A 10 25.48 -51.63 14.51
CA LEU A 10 24.07 -51.23 14.43
C LEU A 10 23.67 -50.22 15.53
N ALA A 11 24.26 -50.35 16.72
CA ALA A 11 24.06 -49.40 17.82
C ALA A 11 24.72 -48.03 17.52
N PHE A 12 25.86 -48.01 16.80
CA PHE A 12 26.50 -46.76 16.40
C PHE A 12 25.73 -46.02 15.29
N LEU A 13 25.06 -46.77 14.39
CA LEU A 13 24.22 -46.20 13.33
C LEU A 13 22.88 -45.63 13.85
N LEU A 14 22.35 -46.17 14.95
CA LEU A 14 21.15 -45.65 15.62
C LEU A 14 21.44 -44.41 16.50
N VAL A 15 22.65 -44.27 17.03
CA VAL A 15 23.06 -43.08 17.82
C VAL A 15 23.39 -41.89 16.90
N LEU A 16 23.86 -42.12 15.67
CA LEU A 16 24.12 -41.05 14.70
C LEU A 16 22.84 -40.45 14.09
N ALA A 17 21.78 -41.25 13.92
CA ALA A 17 20.49 -40.78 13.42
C ALA A 17 19.70 -39.97 14.47
N ALA A 18 19.90 -40.23 15.77
CA ALA A 18 19.27 -39.47 16.85
C ALA A 18 19.99 -38.13 17.16
N ALA A 19 21.23 -37.95 16.72
CA ALA A 19 21.97 -36.70 16.88
C ALA A 19 21.63 -35.66 15.78
N GLN A 20 21.30 -36.09 14.56
CA GLN A 20 20.89 -35.18 13.48
C GLN A 20 19.45 -34.68 13.64
N ALA A 21 18.57 -35.42 14.32
CA ALA A 21 17.20 -34.98 14.62
C ALA A 21 17.11 -33.94 15.75
N ARG A 22 18.17 -33.76 16.55
CA ARG A 22 18.21 -32.80 17.67
C ARG A 22 18.92 -31.49 17.34
N ALA A 23 19.64 -31.43 16.21
CA ALA A 23 20.33 -30.23 15.72
C ALA A 23 19.45 -29.30 14.87
N GLN A 24 18.25 -29.73 14.46
CA GLN A 24 17.28 -28.91 13.70
C GLN A 24 16.15 -28.32 14.58
N ALA A 25 16.12 -28.58 15.89
CA ALA A 25 15.09 -28.11 16.80
C ALA A 25 15.52 -26.92 17.69
N GLY A 26 16.61 -26.22 17.33
CA GLY A 26 17.25 -25.20 18.17
C GLY A 26 17.44 -23.83 17.51
N ALA A 27 16.75 -23.53 16.41
CA ALA A 27 16.64 -22.15 15.91
C ALA A 27 15.33 -21.57 16.43
N SER A 28 15.37 -21.08 17.68
CA SER A 28 14.33 -20.21 18.21
C SER A 28 14.16 -19.02 17.25
N ALA A 29 13.08 -19.03 16.48
CA ALA A 29 12.62 -17.85 15.78
C ALA A 29 12.55 -16.69 16.80
N PRO A 30 13.08 -15.50 16.47
CA PRO A 30 12.98 -14.37 17.37
C PRO A 30 11.49 -14.11 17.67
N PRO A 31 11.15 -13.71 18.91
CA PRO A 31 9.77 -13.42 19.28
C PRO A 31 9.19 -12.39 18.29
N ALA A 32 8.03 -12.72 17.73
CA ALA A 32 7.28 -11.98 16.70
C ALA A 32 6.90 -10.53 17.11
N ASP A 33 7.32 -10.09 18.29
CA ASP A 33 7.04 -8.80 18.91
C ASP A 33 8.05 -7.70 18.51
N GLN A 34 9.11 -8.04 17.76
CA GLN A 34 10.09 -7.05 17.24
C GLN A 34 9.85 -6.61 15.80
N THR A 35 9.03 -7.34 15.03
CA THR A 35 8.58 -6.92 13.68
C THR A 35 7.38 -5.97 13.73
N ALA A 36 6.75 -5.80 14.90
CA ALA A 36 5.64 -4.89 15.14
C ALA A 36 6.09 -3.51 15.66
N ARG A 37 7.39 -3.33 15.97
CA ARG A 37 7.95 -1.97 16.06
C ARG A 37 7.97 -1.43 14.64
N ALA A 38 7.00 -0.55 14.36
CA ALA A 38 6.85 0.26 13.17
C ALA A 38 8.04 0.16 12.22
N ALA A 39 7.82 -0.34 11.01
CA ALA A 39 8.72 -0.16 9.89
C ALA A 39 8.82 1.35 9.56
N VAL A 40 9.48 2.10 10.45
CA VAL A 40 10.10 3.38 10.15
C VAL A 40 10.99 3.04 8.96
N SER A 41 10.65 3.55 7.77
CA SER A 41 11.56 3.42 6.64
C SER A 41 12.91 3.90 7.12
N ALA A 42 13.98 3.17 6.81
CA ALA A 42 15.32 3.71 6.95
C ALA A 42 15.33 5.15 6.42
N PRO A 43 15.90 6.11 7.16
CA PRO A 43 15.89 7.49 6.73
C PRO A 43 16.58 7.58 5.36
N ARG A 44 15.97 8.30 4.42
CA ARG A 44 16.50 8.43 3.06
C ARG A 44 17.73 9.32 3.07
N VAL A 45 18.82 8.84 2.49
CA VAL A 45 20.05 9.61 2.39
C VAL A 45 19.95 10.57 1.21
N VAL A 46 20.08 11.88 1.45
CA VAL A 46 19.92 12.93 0.44
C VAL A 46 21.20 13.75 0.36
N ALA A 47 21.74 13.91 -0.86
CA ALA A 47 22.80 14.86 -1.15
C ALA A 47 22.23 16.13 -1.78
N VAL A 48 22.81 17.28 -1.49
CA VAL A 48 22.49 18.56 -2.16
C VAL A 48 23.73 19.03 -2.88
N VAL A 49 23.63 19.28 -4.19
CA VAL A 49 24.75 19.83 -4.95
C VAL A 49 24.73 21.35 -4.91
N PRO A 50 25.88 22.02 -5.10
CA PRO A 50 25.91 23.46 -5.33
C PRO A 50 24.97 23.85 -6.46
N PHE A 51 24.08 24.83 -6.24
CA PHE A 51 23.16 25.25 -7.28
C PHE A 51 23.85 26.14 -8.32
N GLU A 52 23.43 25.96 -9.56
CA GLU A 52 23.97 26.69 -10.70
C GLU A 52 23.27 28.03 -10.90
N SER A 53 23.97 29.01 -11.47
CA SER A 53 23.36 30.16 -12.11
C SER A 53 22.82 29.74 -13.48
N LEU A 54 21.54 29.97 -13.78
CA LEU A 54 21.01 29.68 -15.13
C LEU A 54 21.66 30.54 -16.22
N ARG A 55 22.19 31.71 -15.85
CA ARG A 55 22.91 32.61 -16.77
C ARG A 55 24.26 32.02 -17.18
N ASP A 56 25.03 31.56 -16.20
CA ASP A 56 26.43 31.17 -16.39
C ASP A 56 26.59 29.66 -16.57
N ARG A 57 25.53 28.88 -16.30
CA ARG A 57 25.51 27.42 -16.30
C ARG A 57 26.65 26.80 -15.46
N ALA A 58 26.90 27.42 -14.31
CA ALA A 58 27.94 27.05 -13.38
C ALA A 58 27.53 27.40 -11.94
N PRO A 59 28.10 26.74 -10.91
CA PRO A 59 27.86 27.09 -9.51
C PRO A 59 28.15 28.57 -9.22
N SER A 60 27.23 29.26 -8.56
CA SER A 60 27.37 30.67 -8.19
C SER A 60 27.41 30.87 -6.67
N ALA A 61 27.83 32.05 -6.19
CA ALA A 61 27.81 32.36 -4.75
C ALA A 61 26.39 32.31 -4.18
N THR A 62 25.43 32.91 -4.87
CA THR A 62 23.99 32.85 -4.54
C THR A 62 23.47 31.42 -4.58
N GLY A 63 23.88 30.63 -5.59
CA GLY A 63 23.51 29.23 -5.73
C GLY A 63 24.04 28.34 -4.60
N ARG A 64 25.30 28.52 -4.19
CA ARG A 64 25.88 27.83 -3.03
C ARG A 64 25.12 28.18 -1.75
N MET A 65 24.84 29.45 -1.54
CA MET A 65 24.05 29.92 -0.40
C MET A 65 22.63 29.36 -0.37
N ALA A 66 21.97 29.31 -1.53
CA ALA A 66 20.66 28.67 -1.67
C ALA A 66 20.72 27.18 -1.33
N ALA A 67 21.75 26.47 -1.83
CA ALA A 67 21.97 25.06 -1.53
C ALA A 67 22.21 24.82 -0.03
N GLU A 68 22.93 25.70 0.68
CA GLU A 68 23.12 25.62 2.13
C GLU A 68 21.78 25.77 2.89
N PHE A 69 20.97 26.75 2.49
CA PHE A 69 19.66 26.94 3.12
C PHE A 69 18.72 25.76 2.85
N VAL A 70 18.72 25.22 1.64
CA VAL A 70 17.95 24.01 1.31
C VAL A 70 18.45 22.82 2.12
N THR A 71 19.78 22.63 2.24
CA THR A 71 20.37 21.56 3.05
C THR A 71 19.94 21.66 4.50
N THR A 72 20.02 22.86 5.08
CA THR A 72 19.63 23.13 6.47
C THR A 72 18.14 22.90 6.68
N ALA A 73 17.29 23.34 5.75
CA ALA A 73 15.85 23.14 5.83
C ALA A 73 15.49 21.66 5.71
N LEU A 74 16.07 20.92 4.75
CA LEU A 74 15.85 19.48 4.57
C LEU A 74 16.32 18.66 5.77
N ALA A 75 17.44 19.04 6.41
CA ALA A 75 17.94 18.37 7.61
C ALA A 75 16.96 18.42 8.81
N ARG A 76 16.00 19.36 8.81
CA ARG A 76 14.96 19.47 9.85
C ARG A 76 13.77 18.53 9.59
N HIS A 77 13.68 17.91 8.42
CA HIS A 77 12.58 17.00 8.10
C HIS A 77 12.86 15.58 8.63
N PRO A 78 11.94 15.01 9.42
CA PRO A 78 12.10 13.65 9.93
C PRO A 78 12.10 12.64 8.78
N GLY A 79 12.97 11.63 8.86
CA GLY A 79 13.09 10.59 7.85
C GLY A 79 14.02 10.92 6.68
N LEU A 80 14.70 12.06 6.70
CA LEU A 80 15.82 12.38 5.80
C LEU A 80 17.14 12.33 6.58
N THR A 81 18.20 11.87 5.91
CA THR A 81 19.58 11.95 6.38
C THR A 81 20.39 12.68 5.33
N MET A 82 21.01 13.80 5.71
CA MET A 82 21.78 14.59 4.75
C MET A 82 23.19 14.04 4.62
N VAL A 83 23.70 13.96 3.39
CA VAL A 83 25.13 13.75 3.14
C VAL A 83 25.88 15.01 3.54
N GLU A 84 27.02 14.87 4.21
CA GLU A 84 27.86 16.02 4.55
C GLU A 84 28.31 16.78 3.29
N ARG A 85 28.19 18.10 3.35
CA ARG A 85 28.52 19.01 2.24
C ARG A 85 29.95 18.82 1.74
N THR A 86 30.92 18.72 2.66
CA THR A 86 32.34 18.55 2.34
C THR A 86 32.59 17.29 1.52
N ARG A 87 31.86 16.21 1.81
CA ARG A 87 31.91 14.96 1.04
C ARG A 87 31.37 15.14 -0.38
N VAL A 88 30.24 15.86 -0.53
CA VAL A 88 29.67 16.17 -1.85
C VAL A 88 30.64 17.01 -2.68
N GLU A 89 31.23 18.05 -2.08
CA GLU A 89 32.20 18.94 -2.74
C GLU A 89 33.48 18.20 -3.13
N HIS A 90 34.01 17.33 -2.26
CA HIS A 90 35.20 16.53 -2.56
C HIS A 90 34.98 15.63 -3.79
N VAL A 91 33.87 14.88 -3.82
CA VAL A 91 33.55 13.99 -4.93
C VAL A 91 33.26 14.78 -6.22
N LEU A 92 32.58 15.92 -6.12
CA LEU A 92 32.38 16.80 -7.29
C LEU A 92 33.72 17.26 -7.87
N GLY A 93 34.67 17.67 -7.02
CA GLY A 93 36.02 18.06 -7.46
C GLY A 93 36.77 16.92 -8.15
N GLU A 94 36.67 15.69 -7.64
CA GLU A 94 37.24 14.51 -8.30
C GLU A 94 36.61 14.21 -9.67
N MET A 95 35.30 14.43 -9.82
CA MET A 95 34.59 14.22 -11.09
C MET A 95 34.90 15.31 -12.13
N GLU A 96 34.97 16.58 -11.72
CA GLU A 96 35.31 17.71 -12.61
C GLU A 96 36.75 17.59 -13.14
N PHE A 97 37.66 17.00 -12.36
CA PHE A 97 39.03 16.71 -12.80
C PHE A 97 39.10 15.62 -13.90
N GLY A 98 38.02 14.86 -14.10
CA GLY A 98 37.92 13.78 -15.10
C GLY A 98 36.99 14.03 -16.28
N ALA A 99 36.06 14.99 -16.23
CA ALA A 99 35.09 15.25 -17.29
C ALA A 99 34.62 16.73 -17.35
N SER A 100 34.80 17.37 -18.50
CA SER A 100 34.55 18.79 -18.73
C SER A 100 33.11 19.11 -19.15
N GLN A 101 32.06 18.62 -18.46
CA GLN A 101 30.67 19.03 -18.73
C GLN A 101 29.81 19.08 -17.46
N GLY A 102 29.01 20.15 -17.33
CA GLY A 102 28.20 20.53 -16.16
C GLY A 102 27.13 19.52 -15.72
N ALA A 103 26.42 19.83 -14.63
CA ALA A 103 25.58 18.89 -13.92
C ALA A 103 24.31 18.52 -14.74
N THR A 104 24.39 17.40 -15.48
CA THR A 104 23.22 16.77 -16.09
C THR A 104 22.55 15.79 -15.12
N GLY A 105 21.35 15.29 -15.47
CA GLY A 105 20.68 14.24 -14.68
C GLY A 105 21.55 12.99 -14.48
N GLY A 106 22.42 12.64 -15.44
CA GLY A 106 23.38 11.54 -15.31
C GLY A 106 24.52 11.82 -14.33
N THR A 107 24.96 13.09 -14.23
CA THR A 107 25.98 13.53 -13.25
C THR A 107 25.47 13.40 -11.83
N ALA A 108 24.22 13.79 -11.58
CA ALA A 108 23.58 13.67 -10.26
C ALA A 108 23.48 12.21 -9.80
N GLN A 109 23.15 11.29 -10.72
CA GLN A 109 23.06 9.87 -10.41
C GLN A 109 24.43 9.29 -10.00
N LYS A 110 25.47 9.57 -10.79
CA LYS A 110 26.83 9.10 -10.51
C LYS A 110 27.38 9.67 -9.19
N LEU A 111 27.18 10.97 -8.97
CA LEU A 111 27.54 11.62 -7.71
C LEU A 111 26.85 10.95 -6.52
N GLY A 112 25.53 10.75 -6.62
CA GLY A 112 24.73 10.11 -5.60
C GLY A 112 25.24 8.73 -5.22
N GLN A 113 25.62 7.92 -6.22
CA GLN A 113 26.21 6.59 -5.99
C GLN A 113 27.55 6.67 -5.22
N MET A 114 28.42 7.62 -5.57
CA MET A 114 29.73 7.79 -4.93
C MET A 114 29.62 8.29 -3.49
N VAL A 115 28.63 9.15 -3.20
CA VAL A 115 28.39 9.67 -1.84
C VAL A 115 27.46 8.79 -1.00
N GLY A 116 26.87 7.74 -1.59
CA GLY A 116 25.94 6.84 -0.92
C GLY A 116 24.56 7.46 -0.63
N ALA A 117 24.11 8.37 -1.50
CA ALA A 117 22.77 8.96 -1.42
C ALA A 117 21.73 8.12 -2.17
N ASP A 118 20.51 8.08 -1.65
CA ASP A 118 19.32 7.53 -2.34
C ASP A 118 18.77 8.52 -3.37
N SER A 119 18.94 9.82 -3.11
CA SER A 119 18.46 10.90 -3.97
C SER A 119 19.38 12.12 -3.90
N VAL A 120 19.43 12.87 -4.99
CA VAL A 120 20.23 14.09 -5.10
C VAL A 120 19.33 15.28 -5.41
N VAL A 121 19.48 16.34 -4.64
CA VAL A 121 18.86 17.63 -4.87
C VAL A 121 19.76 18.43 -5.80
N VAL A 122 19.25 18.73 -6.98
CA VAL A 122 19.87 19.62 -7.96
C VAL A 122 19.03 20.88 -8.10
N GLY A 123 19.67 22.02 -8.32
CA GLY A 123 18.94 23.27 -8.40
C GLY A 123 19.69 24.35 -9.17
N ALA A 124 18.93 25.36 -9.55
CA ALA A 124 19.46 26.55 -10.18
C ALA A 124 18.80 27.81 -9.63
N VAL A 125 19.57 28.89 -9.59
CA VAL A 125 19.12 30.24 -9.22
C VAL A 125 19.15 31.12 -10.46
N SER A 126 18.05 31.83 -10.70
CA SER A 126 17.95 32.92 -11.68
C SER A 126 17.84 34.22 -10.93
N GLU A 127 18.77 35.14 -11.15
CA GLU A 127 18.73 36.48 -10.56
C GLU A 127 18.26 37.48 -11.62
N PHE A 128 17.19 38.21 -11.30
CA PHE A 128 16.69 39.35 -12.04
C PHE A 128 17.09 40.64 -11.33
N GLU A 129 16.62 41.80 -11.78
CA GLU A 129 17.03 43.09 -11.17
C GLU A 129 16.62 43.18 -9.69
N THR A 130 15.38 42.84 -9.37
CA THR A 130 14.79 42.97 -8.03
C THR A 130 14.41 41.63 -7.40
N GLU A 131 14.36 40.57 -8.20
CA GLU A 131 13.85 39.26 -7.81
C GLU A 131 14.86 38.15 -8.09
N LEU A 132 14.68 37.02 -7.42
CA LEU A 132 15.33 35.77 -7.71
C LEU A 132 14.29 34.66 -7.85
N ARG A 133 14.61 33.67 -8.68
CA ARG A 133 13.85 32.44 -8.83
C ARG A 133 14.76 31.26 -8.54
N LEU A 134 14.29 30.36 -7.69
CA LEU A 134 14.95 29.13 -7.32
C LEU A 134 14.15 27.96 -7.93
N ASP A 135 14.79 27.16 -8.78
CA ASP A 135 14.21 25.95 -9.38
C ASP A 135 15.00 24.73 -8.91
N VAL A 136 14.35 23.79 -8.22
CA VAL A 136 15.01 22.66 -7.57
C VAL A 136 14.29 21.36 -7.90
N ARG A 137 15.07 20.28 -8.06
CA ARG A 137 14.59 18.95 -8.39
C ARG A 137 15.23 17.94 -7.44
N LEU A 138 14.44 16.99 -6.99
CA LEU A 138 14.91 15.79 -6.30
C LEU A 138 15.01 14.66 -7.32
N VAL A 139 16.21 14.13 -7.52
CA VAL A 139 16.52 13.10 -8.52
C VAL A 139 16.85 11.79 -7.81
N SER A 140 16.24 10.70 -8.26
CA SER A 140 16.51 9.35 -7.78
C SER A 140 17.86 8.84 -8.28
N VAL A 141 18.66 8.26 -7.39
CA VAL A 141 19.99 7.74 -7.73
C VAL A 141 19.94 6.35 -8.39
N SER A 142 18.87 5.58 -8.16
CA SER A 142 18.74 4.24 -8.73
C SER A 142 18.41 4.26 -10.22
N ASP A 143 17.52 5.16 -10.65
CA ASP A 143 16.95 5.18 -12.00
C ASP A 143 17.01 6.56 -12.69
N GLY A 144 17.57 7.58 -12.04
CA GLY A 144 17.68 8.94 -12.58
C GLY A 144 16.35 9.69 -12.67
N ALA A 145 15.26 9.13 -12.16
CA ALA A 145 13.93 9.74 -12.27
C ALA A 145 13.81 11.00 -11.39
N ILE A 146 13.13 12.03 -11.91
CA ILE A 146 12.77 13.20 -11.12
C ILE A 146 11.62 12.80 -10.17
N LEU A 147 11.93 12.72 -8.88
CA LEU A 147 10.97 12.35 -7.83
C LEU A 147 10.06 13.51 -7.44
N ALA A 148 10.60 14.72 -7.45
CA ALA A 148 9.88 15.95 -7.12
C ALA A 148 10.56 17.16 -7.78
N THR A 149 9.76 18.21 -8.02
CA THR A 149 10.22 19.52 -8.45
C THR A 149 9.59 20.57 -7.56
N ALA A 150 10.34 21.62 -7.24
CA ALA A 150 9.85 22.75 -6.48
C ALA A 150 10.45 24.04 -7.04
N THR A 151 9.66 25.11 -7.00
CA THR A 151 10.08 26.43 -7.45
C THR A 151 9.66 27.45 -6.39
N ALA A 152 10.49 28.46 -6.18
CA ALA A 152 10.12 29.65 -5.41
C ALA A 152 10.63 30.92 -6.10
N GLN A 153 9.82 31.98 -6.00
CA GLN A 153 10.22 33.33 -6.37
C GLN A 153 10.29 34.17 -5.10
N ALA A 154 11.29 35.04 -5.02
CA ALA A 154 11.46 35.93 -3.89
C ALA A 154 12.17 37.22 -4.31
N GLN A 155 12.07 38.27 -3.51
CA GLN A 155 12.92 39.44 -3.68
C GLN A 155 14.38 39.08 -3.48
N ARG A 156 15.30 39.84 -4.08
CA ARG A 156 16.73 39.68 -3.80
C ARG A 156 17.02 40.02 -2.33
N GLY A 157 17.94 39.25 -1.74
CA GLY A 157 18.36 39.42 -0.35
C GLY A 157 18.41 38.10 0.40
N MET A 158 19.30 38.05 1.39
CA MET A 158 19.60 36.86 2.20
C MET A 158 18.34 36.26 2.84
N GLU A 159 17.54 37.11 3.50
CA GLU A 159 16.35 36.68 4.24
C GLU A 159 15.27 36.11 3.31
N SER A 160 15.05 36.76 2.17
CA SER A 160 14.13 36.31 1.14
C SER A 160 14.60 35.01 0.47
N LEU A 161 15.90 34.85 0.24
CA LEU A 161 16.48 33.61 -0.27
C LEU A 161 16.33 32.46 0.73
N SER A 162 16.55 32.69 2.03
CA SER A 162 16.36 31.70 3.08
C SER A 162 14.91 31.21 3.12
N ARG A 163 13.93 32.13 3.09
CA ARG A 163 12.50 31.76 3.03
C ARG A 163 12.15 30.98 1.76
N ALA A 164 12.69 31.38 0.61
CA ALA A 164 12.49 30.66 -0.65
C ALA A 164 13.03 29.23 -0.58
N ALA A 165 14.23 29.06 0.00
CA ALA A 165 14.86 27.77 0.20
C ALA A 165 14.06 26.88 1.18
N GLU A 166 13.55 27.44 2.29
CA GLU A 166 12.67 26.73 3.23
C GLU A 166 11.38 26.25 2.54
N SER A 167 10.75 27.12 1.74
CA SER A 167 9.55 26.77 0.97
C SER A 167 9.81 25.64 -0.02
N VAL A 168 10.93 25.72 -0.76
CA VAL A 168 11.33 24.67 -1.71
C VAL A 168 11.61 23.36 -0.99
N ALA A 169 12.35 23.39 0.12
CA ALA A 169 12.66 22.18 0.91
C ALA A 169 11.37 21.51 1.42
N ALA A 170 10.42 22.29 1.93
CA ALA A 170 9.12 21.77 2.38
C ALA A 170 8.33 21.12 1.24
N GLN A 171 8.27 21.75 0.07
CA GLN A 171 7.62 21.20 -1.12
C GLN A 171 8.26 19.87 -1.57
N LEU A 172 9.59 19.80 -1.62
CA LEU A 172 10.31 18.57 -1.98
C LEU A 172 10.07 17.45 -0.96
N ALA A 173 10.18 17.75 0.34
CA ALA A 173 9.95 16.78 1.40
C ALA A 173 8.50 16.25 1.37
N GLN A 174 7.51 17.12 1.20
CA GLN A 174 6.10 16.74 1.11
C GLN A 174 5.81 15.88 -0.11
N ALA A 175 6.37 16.22 -1.28
CA ALA A 175 6.21 15.44 -2.50
C ALA A 175 6.85 14.05 -2.37
N ALA A 176 8.06 13.97 -1.83
CA ALA A 176 8.77 12.72 -1.58
C ALA A 176 8.00 11.82 -0.59
N ALA A 177 7.53 12.39 0.53
CA ALA A 177 6.73 11.68 1.52
C ALA A 177 5.41 11.17 0.92
N SER A 178 4.73 11.98 0.11
CA SER A 178 3.50 11.59 -0.57
C SER A 178 3.72 10.44 -1.55
N ARG A 179 4.81 10.48 -2.33
CA ARG A 179 5.17 9.40 -3.25
C ARG A 179 5.49 8.11 -2.52
N GLN A 180 6.20 8.20 -1.40
CA GLN A 180 6.50 7.04 -0.56
C GLN A 180 5.25 6.46 0.08
N ALA A 181 4.34 7.29 0.59
CA ALA A 181 3.05 6.84 1.12
C ALA A 181 2.24 6.10 0.06
N ARG A 182 2.20 6.63 -1.17
CA ARG A 182 1.55 5.98 -2.32
C ARG A 182 2.19 4.65 -2.72
N ALA A 183 3.52 4.59 -2.76
CA ALA A 183 4.25 3.36 -3.07
C ALA A 183 3.98 2.28 -2.00
N ARG A 184 4.02 2.65 -0.72
CA ARG A 184 3.70 1.76 0.40
C ARG A 184 2.24 1.28 0.35
N ALA A 185 1.29 2.17 0.11
CA ALA A 185 -0.11 1.81 -0.04
C ALA A 185 -0.31 0.85 -1.23
N SER A 186 0.37 1.10 -2.37
CA SER A 186 0.33 0.20 -3.52
C SER A 186 0.96 -1.16 -3.23
N GLU A 187 2.05 -1.24 -2.47
CA GLU A 187 2.65 -2.49 -2.04
C GLU A 187 1.73 -3.25 -1.06
N GLU A 188 1.08 -2.51 -0.16
CA GLU A 188 0.13 -3.08 0.78
C GLU A 188 -1.11 -3.62 0.06
N ASP A 189 -1.66 -2.87 -0.91
CA ASP A 189 -2.76 -3.31 -1.76
C ASP A 189 -2.37 -4.48 -2.67
N ALA A 190 -1.14 -4.51 -3.17
CA ALA A 190 -0.60 -5.66 -3.90
C ALA A 190 -0.52 -6.91 -3.02
N ARG A 191 -0.11 -6.76 -1.74
CA ARG A 191 -0.12 -7.86 -0.75
C ARG A 191 -1.54 -8.33 -0.43
N ARG A 192 -2.50 -7.41 -0.34
CA ARG A 192 -3.92 -7.72 -0.05
C ARG A 192 -4.62 -8.48 -1.19
N GLY A 193 -4.19 -8.26 -2.43
CA GLY A 193 -4.69 -8.96 -3.63
C GLY A 193 -6.05 -8.48 -4.16
N LEU A 194 -6.91 -7.93 -3.29
CA LEU A 194 -8.22 -7.39 -3.65
C LEU A 194 -8.59 -6.17 -2.80
N SER A 195 -9.01 -5.09 -3.44
CA SER A 195 -9.65 -3.93 -2.81
C SER A 195 -11.17 -3.98 -2.98
N VAL A 196 -11.90 -3.57 -1.95
CA VAL A 196 -13.37 -3.63 -1.90
C VAL A 196 -13.91 -2.28 -1.46
N ALA A 197 -14.76 -1.66 -2.28
CA ALA A 197 -15.53 -0.48 -1.90
C ALA A 197 -17.01 -0.80 -1.77
N VAL A 198 -17.67 -0.26 -0.75
CA VAL A 198 -19.13 -0.33 -0.58
C VAL A 198 -19.71 1.06 -0.76
N LEU A 199 -20.63 1.19 -1.72
CA LEU A 199 -21.29 2.46 -2.06
C LEU A 199 -22.77 2.36 -1.69
N GLY A 200 -23.33 3.42 -1.12
CA GLY A 200 -24.74 3.52 -0.78
C GLY A 200 -25.36 4.80 -1.31
N SER A 201 -26.66 4.75 -1.61
CA SER A 201 -27.43 5.90 -2.11
C SER A 201 -28.91 5.73 -1.80
N ARG A 202 -29.61 6.86 -1.65
CA ARG A 202 -31.06 6.86 -1.80
C ARG A 202 -31.44 6.65 -3.26
N PRO A 203 -32.65 6.15 -3.57
CA PRO A 203 -33.14 6.10 -4.95
C PRO A 203 -33.01 7.45 -5.65
N GLY A 204 -32.32 7.47 -6.80
CA GLY A 204 -32.10 8.68 -7.60
C GLY A 204 -30.98 9.62 -7.13
N ALA A 205 -30.32 9.32 -6.00
CA ALA A 205 -29.16 10.08 -5.52
C ALA A 205 -27.84 9.51 -6.06
N THR A 206 -26.81 10.34 -6.12
CA THR A 206 -25.45 9.90 -6.44
C THR A 206 -24.95 8.93 -5.37
N PRO A 207 -24.42 7.75 -5.74
CA PRO A 207 -23.76 6.83 -4.82
C PRO A 207 -22.63 7.51 -4.07
N ARG A 208 -22.64 7.38 -2.75
CA ARG A 208 -21.56 7.78 -1.87
C ARG A 208 -20.87 6.56 -1.28
N MET A 209 -19.62 6.74 -0.95
CA MET A 209 -18.85 5.81 -0.15
C MET A 209 -19.46 5.62 1.24
N LEU A 210 -19.53 4.37 1.71
CA LEU A 210 -19.98 4.01 3.06
C LEU A 210 -18.79 3.69 3.96
N ALA A 211 -18.71 4.32 5.13
CA ALA A 211 -17.77 3.92 6.18
C ALA A 211 -18.36 2.78 7.05
N PRO A 212 -17.51 1.98 7.73
CA PRO A 212 -18.01 1.01 8.70
C PRO A 212 -18.91 1.67 9.76
N GLY A 213 -20.08 1.09 9.99
CA GLY A 213 -21.09 1.60 10.92
C GLY A 213 -22.06 2.63 10.33
N ASP A 214 -21.87 3.07 9.09
CA ASP A 214 -22.80 3.96 8.41
C ASP A 214 -24.22 3.39 8.38
N ALA A 215 -25.22 4.27 8.47
CA ALA A 215 -26.61 3.86 8.43
C ALA A 215 -27.22 4.00 7.03
N LEU A 216 -27.87 2.94 6.57
CA LEU A 216 -28.77 2.91 5.42
C LEU A 216 -30.21 2.64 5.88
N ARG A 217 -31.19 3.12 5.11
CA ARG A 217 -32.62 2.94 5.38
C ARG A 217 -33.20 1.84 4.48
N GLY A 218 -34.34 1.27 4.88
CA GLY A 218 -35.12 0.41 3.98
C GLY A 218 -35.40 1.08 2.64
N GLY A 219 -35.14 0.36 1.53
CA GLY A 219 -35.24 0.89 0.17
C GLY A 219 -34.02 1.67 -0.34
N ASP A 220 -33.01 1.93 0.50
CA ASP A 220 -31.72 2.44 0.02
C ASP A 220 -31.03 1.40 -0.87
N ARG A 221 -30.24 1.92 -1.80
CA ARG A 221 -29.47 1.14 -2.76
C ARG A 221 -28.04 1.06 -2.32
N TYR A 222 -27.44 -0.12 -2.42
CA TYR A 222 -26.00 -0.27 -2.24
C TYR A 222 -25.39 -1.10 -3.38
N LYS A 223 -24.09 -0.93 -3.60
CA LYS A 223 -23.31 -1.72 -4.55
C LYS A 223 -21.90 -1.92 -4.03
N LEU A 224 -21.22 -2.94 -4.53
CA LEU A 224 -19.81 -3.17 -4.22
C LEU A 224 -18.96 -2.97 -5.47
N VAL A 225 -17.74 -2.46 -5.31
CA VAL A 225 -16.73 -2.40 -6.37
C VAL A 225 -15.52 -3.22 -5.91
N LEU A 226 -15.26 -4.32 -6.61
CA LEU A 226 -14.12 -5.20 -6.37
C LEU A 226 -12.99 -4.83 -7.33
N THR A 227 -11.83 -4.41 -6.82
CA THR A 227 -10.66 -4.05 -7.64
C THR A 227 -9.49 -4.99 -7.33
N PRO A 228 -9.26 -6.02 -8.16
CA PRO A 228 -8.15 -6.95 -7.97
C PRO A 228 -6.80 -6.29 -8.31
N SER A 229 -5.84 -6.42 -7.40
CA SER A 229 -4.43 -6.06 -7.64
C SER A 229 -3.61 -7.23 -8.18
N ARG A 230 -4.20 -8.43 -8.21
CA ARG A 230 -3.71 -9.63 -8.90
C ARG A 230 -4.88 -10.50 -9.38
N ASP A 231 -4.63 -11.42 -10.30
CA ASP A 231 -5.64 -12.40 -10.72
C ASP A 231 -6.01 -13.32 -9.56
N GLY A 232 -7.28 -13.70 -9.46
CA GLY A 232 -7.73 -14.60 -8.39
C GLY A 232 -9.23 -14.83 -8.35
N HIS A 233 -9.67 -15.51 -7.29
CA HIS A 233 -11.04 -15.96 -7.08
C HIS A 233 -11.60 -15.24 -5.85
N ALA A 234 -12.70 -14.52 -6.03
CA ALA A 234 -13.40 -13.84 -4.94
C ALA A 234 -14.71 -14.54 -4.59
N TYR A 235 -15.11 -14.46 -3.31
CA TYR A 235 -16.40 -14.92 -2.82
C TYR A 235 -16.97 -13.85 -1.89
N VAL A 236 -18.14 -13.29 -2.23
CA VAL A 236 -18.78 -12.21 -1.47
C VAL A 236 -20.12 -12.69 -0.94
N PHE A 237 -20.35 -12.46 0.34
CA PHE A 237 -21.57 -12.80 1.05
C PHE A 237 -22.09 -11.61 1.84
N GLN A 238 -23.40 -11.48 1.93
CA GLN A 238 -24.09 -10.60 2.87
C GLN A 238 -24.68 -11.47 3.98
N VAL A 239 -24.52 -11.02 5.22
CA VAL A 239 -25.19 -11.59 6.39
C VAL A 239 -26.12 -10.53 6.95
N ASP A 240 -27.42 -10.81 6.95
CA ASP A 240 -28.44 -9.89 7.47
C ASP A 240 -28.53 -9.95 9.01
N ALA A 241 -29.38 -9.09 9.57
CA ALA A 241 -29.64 -9.04 11.01
C ALA A 241 -30.27 -10.31 11.60
N ARG A 242 -30.82 -11.18 10.74
CA ARG A 242 -31.42 -12.48 11.09
C ARG A 242 -30.43 -13.63 10.90
N ASP A 243 -29.16 -13.32 10.69
CA ASP A 243 -28.08 -14.30 10.48
C ASP A 243 -28.21 -15.13 9.19
N ASN A 244 -29.09 -14.73 8.26
CA ASN A 244 -29.21 -15.34 6.94
C ASN A 244 -28.04 -14.93 6.06
N VAL A 245 -27.53 -15.88 5.28
CA VAL A 245 -26.39 -15.67 4.39
C VAL A 245 -26.87 -15.62 2.94
N PHE A 246 -26.55 -14.53 2.25
CA PHE A 246 -26.85 -14.33 0.84
C PHE A 246 -25.55 -14.24 0.05
N GLN A 247 -25.42 -15.02 -1.02
CA GLN A 247 -24.26 -14.95 -1.91
C GLN A 247 -24.42 -13.75 -2.86
N LEU A 248 -23.46 -12.82 -2.84
CA LEU A 248 -23.40 -11.67 -3.73
C LEU A 248 -22.40 -11.87 -4.89
N PHE A 249 -21.41 -12.74 -4.74
CA PHE A 249 -20.47 -13.11 -5.81
C PHE A 249 -19.73 -14.43 -5.47
N PRO A 250 -19.38 -15.28 -6.46
CA PRO A 250 -19.90 -15.26 -7.83
C PRO A 250 -21.40 -15.56 -7.82
N LEU A 251 -22.15 -14.91 -8.70
CA LEU A 251 -23.59 -15.17 -8.90
C LEU A 251 -23.76 -15.86 -10.26
N SER A 252 -24.87 -16.57 -10.47
CA SER A 252 -25.29 -17.09 -11.77
C SER A 252 -26.45 -16.27 -12.34
N GLY A 253 -26.48 -16.03 -13.66
CA GLY A 253 -27.57 -15.32 -14.37
C GLY A 253 -27.12 -14.04 -15.09
N GLU A 254 -28.07 -13.21 -15.56
CA GLU A 254 -27.81 -12.02 -16.42
C GLU A 254 -27.15 -10.83 -15.69
N SER A 255 -26.91 -10.92 -14.39
CA SER A 255 -26.32 -9.86 -13.56
C SER A 255 -25.16 -10.38 -12.74
N ALA A 256 -24.41 -11.32 -13.28
CA ALA A 256 -23.66 -12.26 -12.46
C ALA A 256 -22.23 -12.37 -12.96
N GLY A 257 -21.32 -11.69 -12.26
CA GLY A 257 -19.90 -11.87 -12.49
C GLY A 257 -19.47 -13.28 -12.03
N THR A 258 -18.58 -13.88 -12.79
CA THR A 258 -17.94 -15.15 -12.45
C THR A 258 -16.51 -14.93 -11.99
N ASN A 259 -15.98 -15.90 -11.27
CA ASN A 259 -14.54 -16.04 -11.11
C ASN A 259 -13.90 -16.52 -12.43
N PRO A 260 -12.59 -16.28 -12.64
CA PRO A 260 -11.71 -15.46 -11.82
C PRO A 260 -11.85 -13.95 -12.09
N LEU A 261 -11.48 -13.13 -11.11
CA LEU A 261 -11.24 -11.70 -11.26
C LEU A 261 -9.85 -11.46 -11.90
N ARG A 262 -9.76 -10.45 -12.76
CA ARG A 262 -8.54 -10.10 -13.52
C ARG A 262 -7.95 -8.80 -13.03
N THR A 263 -6.64 -8.79 -12.80
CA THR A 263 -5.86 -7.64 -12.32
C THR A 263 -6.20 -6.37 -13.11
N GLY A 264 -6.46 -5.27 -12.39
CA GLY A 264 -6.74 -3.98 -13.01
C GLY A 264 -8.11 -3.88 -13.71
N GLN A 265 -8.99 -4.89 -13.58
CA GLN A 265 -10.37 -4.85 -14.06
C GLN A 265 -11.34 -4.78 -12.88
N PRO A 266 -11.82 -3.58 -12.49
CA PRO A 266 -12.82 -3.44 -11.45
C PRO A 266 -14.13 -4.15 -11.81
N ARG A 267 -14.77 -4.75 -10.81
CA ARG A 267 -16.07 -5.41 -10.94
C ARG A 267 -17.11 -4.75 -10.04
N GLU A 268 -18.15 -4.17 -10.64
CA GLU A 268 -19.34 -3.73 -9.92
C GLU A 268 -20.25 -4.92 -9.61
N LEU A 269 -20.73 -5.01 -8.36
CA LEU A 269 -21.75 -5.95 -7.91
C LEU A 269 -23.05 -5.21 -7.59
N PRO A 270 -24.20 -5.63 -8.13
CA PRO A 270 -24.38 -6.85 -8.94
C PRO A 270 -23.92 -6.71 -10.40
N GLY A 271 -23.75 -5.49 -10.90
CA GLY A 271 -23.26 -5.26 -12.25
C GLY A 271 -23.26 -3.79 -12.61
N PRO A 272 -22.71 -3.41 -13.78
CA PRO A 272 -22.67 -2.03 -14.23
C PRO A 272 -24.08 -1.41 -14.24
N GLY A 273 -24.23 -0.24 -13.61
CA GLY A 273 -25.52 0.47 -13.53
C GLY A 273 -26.59 -0.20 -12.66
N LYS A 274 -26.28 -1.32 -12.00
CA LYS A 274 -27.19 -2.05 -11.11
C LYS A 274 -26.81 -1.83 -9.64
N SER A 275 -27.76 -2.02 -8.74
CA SER A 275 -27.56 -1.93 -7.28
C SER A 275 -28.39 -3.00 -6.58
N PHE A 276 -27.91 -3.46 -5.43
CA PHE A 276 -28.71 -4.18 -4.45
C PHE A 276 -29.64 -3.19 -3.75
N VAL A 277 -30.79 -3.68 -3.28
CA VAL A 277 -31.78 -2.89 -2.53
C VAL A 277 -31.95 -3.55 -1.18
N LEU A 278 -31.85 -2.75 -0.11
CA LEU A 278 -32.11 -3.22 1.24
C LEU A 278 -33.60 -3.48 1.43
N ASP A 279 -33.93 -4.56 2.12
CA ASP A 279 -35.30 -4.88 2.50
C ASP A 279 -35.78 -4.00 3.67
N GLU A 280 -36.83 -4.41 4.38
CA GLU A 280 -37.33 -3.67 5.55
C GLU A 280 -36.77 -4.22 6.89
N VAL A 281 -35.87 -5.21 6.84
CA VAL A 281 -35.37 -5.93 8.01
C VAL A 281 -34.23 -5.16 8.67
N LYS A 282 -34.59 -4.39 9.68
CA LYS A 282 -33.63 -3.58 10.44
C LYS A 282 -32.61 -4.42 11.19
N GLY A 283 -31.40 -3.89 11.31
CA GLY A 283 -30.32 -4.39 12.16
C GLY A 283 -28.95 -4.28 11.49
N PRO A 284 -27.91 -4.85 12.09
CA PRO A 284 -26.58 -4.82 11.50
C PRO A 284 -26.52 -5.73 10.27
N GLU A 285 -25.94 -5.22 9.19
CA GLU A 285 -25.60 -6.01 8.01
C GLU A 285 -24.09 -6.15 7.89
N ARG A 286 -23.64 -7.34 7.48
CA ARG A 286 -22.22 -7.67 7.33
C ARG A 286 -21.95 -8.14 5.92
N ILE A 287 -20.95 -7.56 5.28
CA ILE A 287 -20.40 -8.04 4.01
C ILE A 287 -19.14 -8.82 4.33
N LEU A 288 -19.11 -10.10 3.94
CA LEU A 288 -17.95 -10.98 4.02
C LEU A 288 -17.38 -11.15 2.62
N VAL A 289 -16.09 -10.86 2.43
CA VAL A 289 -15.39 -11.08 1.15
C VAL A 289 -14.21 -12.00 1.41
N PHE A 290 -14.02 -13.01 0.56
CA PHE A 290 -12.86 -13.88 0.53
C PHE A 290 -12.16 -13.73 -0.81
N PHE A 291 -10.83 -13.76 -0.82
CA PHE A 291 -10.02 -13.72 -2.04
C PHE A 291 -8.82 -14.65 -1.96
N GLY A 292 -8.53 -15.37 -3.04
CA GLY A 292 -7.36 -16.25 -3.16
C GLY A 292 -6.89 -16.41 -4.61
N PRO A 293 -5.65 -16.88 -4.85
CA PRO A 293 -5.13 -17.11 -6.20
C PRO A 293 -5.89 -18.24 -6.91
N GLU A 294 -6.30 -19.25 -6.16
CA GLU A 294 -6.99 -20.45 -6.65
C GLU A 294 -8.44 -20.51 -6.15
N PRO A 295 -9.31 -21.29 -6.81
CA PRO A 295 -10.62 -21.64 -6.28
C PRO A 295 -10.53 -22.23 -4.87
N ASP A 296 -11.51 -21.96 -4.02
CA ASP A 296 -11.59 -22.50 -2.66
C ASP A 296 -12.64 -23.62 -2.59
N PRO A 297 -12.23 -24.91 -2.55
CA PRO A 297 -13.16 -26.02 -2.62
C PRO A 297 -14.19 -26.05 -1.49
N ASP A 298 -13.82 -25.60 -0.29
CA ASP A 298 -14.74 -25.57 0.85
C ASP A 298 -15.82 -24.51 0.65
N LEU A 299 -15.42 -23.30 0.21
CA LEU A 299 -16.39 -22.24 -0.08
C LEU A 299 -17.29 -22.62 -1.25
N GLU A 300 -16.77 -23.32 -2.25
CA GLU A 300 -17.55 -23.83 -3.39
C GLU A 300 -18.55 -24.92 -2.98
N ALA A 301 -18.14 -25.85 -2.12
CA ALA A 301 -19.04 -26.86 -1.55
C ALA A 301 -20.15 -26.23 -0.69
N LEU A 302 -19.79 -25.25 0.15
CA LEU A 302 -20.75 -24.54 1.00
C LEU A 302 -21.73 -23.68 0.17
N THR A 303 -21.24 -22.98 -0.86
CA THR A 303 -22.11 -22.21 -1.76
C THR A 303 -22.99 -23.09 -2.63
N GLY A 304 -22.47 -24.23 -3.09
CA GLY A 304 -23.26 -25.26 -3.77
C GLY A 304 -24.40 -25.75 -2.89
N SER A 305 -24.10 -26.10 -1.64
CA SER A 305 -25.07 -26.56 -0.64
C SER A 305 -26.12 -25.50 -0.32
N LEU A 306 -25.69 -24.25 -0.14
CA LEU A 306 -26.60 -23.12 0.10
C LEU A 306 -27.55 -22.91 -1.09
N ARG A 307 -27.03 -22.92 -2.31
CA ARG A 307 -27.82 -22.73 -3.52
C ARG A 307 -28.85 -23.84 -3.70
N GLN A 308 -28.44 -25.09 -3.51
CA GLN A 308 -29.32 -26.24 -3.59
C GLN A 308 -30.44 -26.15 -2.53
N ALA A 309 -30.09 -25.86 -1.27
CA ALA A 309 -31.07 -25.70 -0.21
C ALA A 309 -32.09 -24.58 -0.49
N LEU A 310 -31.64 -23.46 -1.09
CA LEU A 310 -32.53 -22.37 -1.50
C LEU A 310 -33.45 -22.79 -2.66
N GLN A 311 -32.97 -23.59 -3.61
CA GLN A 311 -33.79 -24.14 -4.71
C GLN A 311 -34.84 -25.12 -4.18
N ASP A 312 -34.45 -26.00 -3.27
CA ASP A 312 -35.30 -27.01 -2.64
C ASP A 312 -36.25 -26.41 -1.59
N ARG A 313 -36.11 -25.11 -1.29
CA ARG A 313 -36.80 -24.38 -0.21
C ARG A 313 -36.59 -25.02 1.18
N ASP A 314 -35.48 -25.72 1.36
CA ASP A 314 -35.06 -26.32 2.63
C ASP A 314 -34.35 -25.28 3.52
N LYS A 315 -35.12 -24.69 4.43
CA LYS A 315 -34.61 -23.69 5.38
C LYS A 315 -33.57 -24.24 6.35
N ALA A 316 -33.66 -25.52 6.73
CA ALA A 316 -32.73 -26.11 7.69
C ALA A 316 -31.36 -26.36 7.04
N ALA A 317 -31.35 -26.89 5.82
CA ALA A 317 -30.13 -27.05 5.03
C ALA A 317 -29.49 -25.69 4.69
N ALA A 318 -30.29 -24.68 4.32
CA ALA A 318 -29.78 -23.34 4.02
C ALA A 318 -29.12 -22.70 5.25
N ARG A 319 -29.73 -22.85 6.44
CA ARG A 319 -29.15 -22.36 7.70
C ARG A 319 -27.83 -23.07 8.03
N LYS A 320 -27.77 -24.39 7.88
CA LYS A 320 -26.55 -25.17 8.12
C LYS A 320 -25.40 -24.74 7.19
N ALA A 321 -25.68 -24.55 5.91
CA ALA A 321 -24.69 -24.06 4.94
C ALA A 321 -24.22 -22.63 5.30
N GLY A 322 -25.15 -21.75 5.69
CA GLY A 322 -24.84 -20.40 6.15
C GLY A 322 -23.98 -20.36 7.42
N GLU A 323 -24.25 -21.23 8.40
CA GLU A 323 -23.41 -21.39 9.58
C GLU A 323 -21.99 -21.85 9.21
N GLY A 324 -21.85 -22.77 8.25
CA GLY A 324 -20.56 -23.18 7.70
C GLY A 324 -19.76 -22.02 7.07
N LEU A 325 -20.41 -21.17 6.27
CA LEU A 325 -19.78 -19.98 5.68
C LEU A 325 -19.31 -18.98 6.75
N LYS A 326 -20.14 -18.74 7.78
CA LYS A 326 -19.76 -17.89 8.91
C LYS A 326 -18.61 -18.48 9.72
N GLN A 327 -18.58 -19.80 9.91
CA GLN A 327 -17.48 -20.48 10.59
C GLN A 327 -16.18 -20.45 9.77
N ALA A 328 -16.27 -20.55 8.44
CA ALA A 328 -15.13 -20.36 7.55
C ALA A 328 -14.56 -18.94 7.67
N ALA A 329 -15.41 -17.91 7.81
CA ALA A 329 -14.96 -16.55 8.11
C ALA A 329 -14.21 -16.47 9.44
N ARG A 330 -14.73 -17.10 10.50
CA ARG A 330 -14.13 -17.07 11.85
C ARG A 330 -12.79 -17.80 11.94
N THR A 331 -12.72 -19.01 11.42
CA THR A 331 -11.56 -19.90 11.53
C THR A 331 -10.38 -19.47 10.66
N ARG A 332 -10.65 -18.75 9.57
CA ARG A 332 -9.62 -18.30 8.62
C ARG A 332 -9.03 -16.92 8.97
N GLY A 333 -9.21 -16.42 10.20
CA GLY A 333 -8.45 -15.27 10.70
C GLY A 333 -9.22 -14.20 11.48
N VAL A 334 -10.54 -14.30 11.66
CA VAL A 334 -11.28 -13.35 12.51
C VAL A 334 -11.10 -13.73 13.98
N LYS A 335 -9.94 -13.39 14.55
CA LYS A 335 -9.64 -13.65 15.98
C LYS A 335 -10.30 -12.62 16.93
N GLY A 336 -10.93 -11.57 16.39
CA GLY A 336 -11.63 -10.53 17.13
C GLY A 336 -11.67 -9.20 16.37
N VAL A 337 -12.60 -8.32 16.72
CA VAL A 337 -12.67 -6.92 16.25
C VAL A 337 -11.76 -6.08 17.15
N VAL A 338 -10.77 -5.41 16.58
CA VAL A 338 -9.94 -4.41 17.28
C VAL A 338 -10.05 -3.11 16.49
N GLU A 339 -10.18 -1.97 17.17
CA GLU A 339 -10.12 -0.66 16.51
C GLU A 339 -8.70 -0.43 15.98
N ASP A 340 -8.57 -0.23 14.66
CA ASP A 340 -7.30 0.08 14.01
C ASP A 340 -7.37 1.45 13.31
N ALA A 341 -6.22 2.06 13.06
CA ALA A 341 -6.11 3.44 12.59
C ALA A 341 -6.75 3.64 11.20
N GLN A 342 -7.50 4.73 11.03
CA GLN A 342 -8.18 5.08 9.78
C GLN A 342 -7.20 5.21 8.61
N VAL A 343 -7.29 4.29 7.63
CA VAL A 343 -6.51 4.36 6.39
C VAL A 343 -7.18 5.34 5.43
N THR A 344 -6.56 6.51 5.26
CA THR A 344 -6.99 7.51 4.28
C THR A 344 -6.24 7.27 2.96
N ALA A 345 -6.89 6.68 1.96
CA ALA A 345 -6.39 6.66 0.59
C ALA A 345 -6.92 7.89 -0.18
N ARG A 346 -6.03 8.70 -0.77
CA ARG A 346 -6.38 9.82 -1.66
C ARG A 346 -5.74 9.64 -3.04
N PHE A 347 -6.50 9.75 -4.12
CA PHE A 347 -5.99 9.98 -5.47
C PHE A 347 -6.87 10.92 -6.32
N GLN A 348 -6.23 11.63 -7.24
CA GLN A 348 -6.74 12.73 -8.07
C GLN A 348 -7.10 12.28 -9.50
N GLY A 349 -8.26 12.72 -10.02
CA GLY A 349 -8.69 12.60 -11.42
C GLY A 349 -10.23 12.74 -11.55
N ARG A 350 -10.73 13.47 -12.56
CA ARG A 350 -12.04 14.18 -12.49
C ARG A 350 -13.33 13.35 -12.47
N ASP A 351 -13.37 12.05 -12.79
CA ASP A 351 -14.66 11.36 -13.00
C ASP A 351 -14.72 9.87 -12.55
N ALA A 352 -13.93 9.44 -11.57
CA ALA A 352 -14.02 8.08 -11.01
C ALA A 352 -14.72 8.09 -9.63
N PRO A 353 -15.84 7.35 -9.42
CA PRO A 353 -16.48 7.27 -8.11
C PRO A 353 -15.58 6.55 -7.09
N GLU A 354 -15.36 7.23 -5.97
CA GLU A 354 -14.41 6.95 -4.88
C GLU A 354 -14.63 5.57 -4.22
N GLY A 355 -13.55 4.86 -3.82
CA GLY A 355 -13.60 3.62 -3.03
C GLY A 355 -13.18 3.81 -1.56
N VAL A 356 -13.97 3.33 -0.58
CA VAL A 356 -13.73 3.55 0.87
C VAL A 356 -12.67 2.58 1.38
N GLY A 357 -11.84 3.09 2.29
CA GLY A 357 -11.13 2.29 3.29
C GLY A 357 -12.09 1.62 4.27
N GLY A 358 -12.31 0.32 4.10
CA GLY A 358 -12.76 -0.56 5.18
C GLY A 358 -11.59 -1.30 5.82
N ASN A 359 -11.87 -2.05 6.89
CA ASN A 359 -10.88 -2.87 7.58
C ASN A 359 -10.42 -4.01 6.66
N VAL A 360 -9.16 -3.96 6.20
CA VAL A 360 -8.60 -5.05 5.38
C VAL A 360 -7.85 -6.03 6.26
N PHE A 361 -8.24 -7.31 6.21
CA PHE A 361 -7.56 -8.39 6.92
C PHE A 361 -6.86 -9.32 5.92
N VAL A 362 -5.55 -9.50 6.11
CA VAL A 362 -4.73 -10.46 5.35
C VAL A 362 -4.62 -11.74 6.18
N PHE A 363 -4.89 -12.91 5.60
CA PHE A 363 -4.70 -14.19 6.30
C PHE A 363 -3.90 -15.19 5.45
N GLY A 364 -2.70 -15.52 5.93
CA GLY A 364 -1.72 -16.24 5.12
C GLY A 364 -1.04 -15.35 4.09
N SER A 365 -0.03 -15.88 3.39
CA SER A 365 0.79 -15.10 2.45
C SER A 365 0.02 -14.66 1.19
N GLU A 366 -1.09 -15.32 0.85
CA GLU A 366 -1.79 -15.12 -0.43
C GLU A 366 -3.33 -15.26 -0.37
N LYS A 367 -3.94 -15.32 0.82
CA LYS A 367 -5.40 -15.33 0.97
C LYS A 367 -5.85 -14.16 1.86
N GLY A 368 -7.06 -13.66 1.65
CA GLY A 368 -7.58 -12.49 2.35
C GLY A 368 -9.07 -12.61 2.64
N ALA A 369 -9.49 -12.12 3.80
CA ALA A 369 -10.91 -12.03 4.19
C ALA A 369 -11.18 -10.59 4.63
N TYR A 370 -12.30 -10.05 4.22
CA TYR A 370 -12.71 -8.70 4.55
C TYR A 370 -14.12 -8.75 5.12
N GLU A 371 -14.30 -8.05 6.24
CA GLU A 371 -15.59 -7.86 6.87
C GLU A 371 -15.92 -6.37 6.93
N PHE A 372 -17.07 -6.00 6.37
CA PHE A 372 -17.61 -4.65 6.46
C PHE A 372 -18.99 -4.67 7.08
N THR A 373 -19.17 -3.87 8.12
CA THR A 373 -20.43 -3.78 8.85
C THR A 373 -21.07 -2.42 8.64
N PHE A 374 -22.36 -2.39 8.33
CA PHE A 374 -23.16 -1.15 8.29
C PHE A 374 -24.51 -1.38 9.00
N GLN A 375 -25.21 -0.30 9.30
CA GLN A 375 -26.47 -0.33 10.06
C GLN A 375 -27.66 -0.16 9.11
N HIS A 376 -28.60 -1.08 9.13
CA HIS A 376 -29.88 -0.92 8.43
C HIS A 376 -30.95 -0.46 9.42
N ARG A 377 -31.52 0.73 9.18
CA ARG A 377 -32.45 1.43 10.08
C ARG A 377 -33.87 1.55 9.53
#